data_AF-A0A7J8WVL5-F1
#
_entry.id   AF-A0A7J8WVL5-F1
#
_cell.length_a   1.000
_cell.length_b   1.000
_cell.length_c   1.000
_cell.angle_alpha   90.00
_cell.angle_beta   90.00
_cell.angle_gamma   90.00
#
_symmetry.space_group_name_H-M   'P 1'
#
loop_
_entity.id
_entity.type
_entity.pdbx_description
1 polymer ?
#
loop_
_entity_poly.entity_id
_entity_poly.type
_entity_poly.pdbx_seq_one_letter_code
_entity_poly.pdbx_strand_id
1 'polypeptide(L)'
;MYIFSMGLQTVMGVEGIDGRKTMSNHVMEMLQILGIEAARSCIINEIAATMASHGMSIDIRHMMLLGDGEVLGITRFGIQKMDKSILMLASFEKTGDHLFNASVNGRDDKIEGVTECIIMGIPMQLGTGILKVMQR
;
A
#
# COMPACT_ATOMS: atom_id res chain seq x y z
N MET A 1 19.56 9.78 -22.18
CA MET A 1 20.03 8.40 -22.43
C MET A 1 19.15 7.48 -21.60
N TYR A 2 18.61 6.40 -22.19
CA TYR A 2 17.84 5.40 -21.45
C TYR A 2 18.70 4.16 -21.25
N ILE A 3 18.68 3.61 -20.05
CA ILE A 3 19.40 2.38 -19.69
C ILE A 3 18.34 1.35 -19.33
N PHE A 4 18.41 0.16 -19.93
CA PHE A 4 17.44 -0.93 -19.73
C PHE A 4 17.88 -1.94 -18.65
N SER A 5 18.94 -1.64 -17.91
CA SER A 5 19.50 -2.49 -16.85
C SER A 5 19.08 -2.00 -15.46
N MET A 6 19.06 -2.91 -14.50
CA MET A 6 19.07 -2.56 -13.07
C MET A 6 20.47 -2.08 -12.66
N GLY A 7 20.56 -1.26 -11.61
CA GLY A 7 21.82 -0.70 -11.11
C GLY A 7 21.81 0.84 -11.00
N LEU A 8 20.76 1.45 -10.44
CA LEU A 8 20.66 2.90 -10.31
C LEU A 8 21.86 3.52 -9.58
N GLN A 9 22.37 2.87 -8.53
CA GLN A 9 23.50 3.39 -7.74
C GLN A 9 24.79 3.51 -8.57
N THR A 10 25.06 2.53 -9.44
CA THR A 10 26.26 2.57 -10.28
C THR A 10 26.12 3.63 -11.35
N VAL A 11 24.95 3.73 -11.99
CA VAL A 11 24.63 4.73 -13.01
C VAL A 11 24.78 6.16 -12.45
N MET A 12 24.29 6.40 -11.23
CA MET A 12 24.42 7.71 -10.57
C MET A 12 25.88 8.10 -10.27
N GLY A 13 26.79 7.12 -10.19
CA GLY A 13 28.23 7.33 -9.91
C GLY A 13 29.12 7.45 -11.15
N VAL A 14 28.57 7.28 -12.36
CA VAL A 14 29.36 7.38 -13.60
C VAL A 14 29.67 8.84 -13.92
N GLU A 15 30.93 9.12 -14.27
CA GLU A 15 31.37 10.44 -14.68
C GLU A 15 30.57 10.95 -15.91
N GLY A 16 30.06 12.17 -15.82
CA GLY A 16 29.21 12.78 -16.85
C GLY A 16 27.71 12.54 -16.69
N ILE A 17 27.27 11.75 -15.70
CA ILE A 17 25.84 11.56 -15.37
C ILE A 17 25.43 12.45 -14.20
N ASP A 18 24.33 13.19 -14.34
CA ASP A 18 23.71 13.93 -13.24
C ASP A 18 22.84 13.00 -12.38
N GLY A 19 23.43 12.48 -11.30
CA GLY A 19 22.74 11.59 -10.37
C GLY A 19 21.49 12.22 -9.71
N ARG A 20 21.36 13.55 -9.64
CA ARG A 20 20.19 14.21 -9.04
C ARG A 20 18.95 14.17 -9.93
N LYS A 21 19.15 13.96 -11.23
CA LYS A 21 18.08 13.87 -12.24
C LYS A 21 17.88 12.44 -12.77
N THR A 22 18.69 11.50 -12.30
CA THR A 22 18.58 10.10 -12.69
C THR A 22 17.43 9.45 -11.92
N MET A 23 16.54 8.75 -12.63
CA MET A 23 15.39 8.06 -12.07
C MET A 23 15.34 6.61 -12.57
N SER A 24 14.75 5.73 -11.77
CA SER A 24 14.47 4.33 -12.14
C SER A 24 12.96 4.09 -12.06
N ASN A 25 12.45 3.22 -12.93
CA ASN A 25 11.07 2.75 -12.90
C ASN A 25 10.86 1.60 -11.89
N HIS A 26 11.95 1.07 -11.31
CA HIS A 26 11.88 -0.01 -10.35
C HIS A 26 11.76 0.52 -8.92
N VAL A 27 10.53 0.55 -8.38
CA VAL A 27 10.20 1.11 -7.07
C VAL A 27 11.05 0.53 -5.93
N MET A 28 11.30 -0.78 -5.92
CA MET A 28 12.09 -1.42 -4.86
C MET A 28 13.58 -1.02 -4.91
N GLU A 29 14.09 -0.70 -6.10
CA GLU A 29 15.47 -0.21 -6.25
C GLU A 29 15.57 1.23 -5.75
N MET A 30 14.59 2.07 -6.10
CA MET A 30 14.45 3.43 -5.55
C MET A 30 14.38 3.41 -4.02
N LEU A 31 13.61 2.47 -3.44
CA LEU A 31 13.52 2.29 -1.99
C LEU A 31 14.87 1.95 -1.36
N GLN A 32 15.62 1.03 -1.96
CA GLN A 32 16.91 0.57 -1.43
C GLN A 32 18.01 1.62 -1.49
N ILE A 33 18.02 2.47 -2.52
CA ILE A 33 19.10 3.43 -2.78
C ILE A 33 18.77 4.81 -2.25
N LEU A 34 17.54 5.30 -2.47
CA LEU A 34 17.12 6.68 -2.18
C LEU A 34 16.10 6.77 -1.03
N GLY A 35 15.56 5.64 -0.56
CA GLY A 35 14.68 5.58 0.60
C GLY A 35 13.18 5.69 0.27
N ILE A 36 12.37 5.71 1.34
CA ILE A 36 10.91 5.55 1.25
C ILE A 36 10.21 6.70 0.49
N GLU A 37 10.69 7.92 0.65
CA GLU A 37 10.09 9.11 0.02
C GLU A 37 10.30 9.12 -1.50
N ALA A 38 11.47 8.66 -1.94
CA ALA A 38 11.79 8.49 -3.36
C ALA A 38 10.96 7.36 -3.97
N ALA A 39 10.78 6.26 -3.24
CA ALA A 39 9.91 5.16 -3.66
C ALA A 39 8.44 5.58 -3.77
N ARG A 40 7.91 6.35 -2.79
CA ARG A 40 6.56 6.92 -2.85
C ARG A 40 6.37 7.78 -4.08
N SER A 41 7.30 8.70 -4.33
CA SER A 41 7.25 9.59 -5.50
C SER A 41 7.32 8.80 -6.81
N CYS A 42 8.14 7.74 -6.85
CA CYS A 42 8.21 6.83 -7.98
C CYS A 42 6.86 6.14 -8.26
N ILE A 43 6.20 5.60 -7.23
CA ILE A 43 4.86 4.97 -7.38
C ILE A 43 3.86 5.95 -7.99
N ILE A 44 3.77 7.16 -7.41
CA ILE A 44 2.81 8.18 -7.86
C ILE A 44 3.07 8.55 -9.33
N ASN A 45 4.32 8.78 -9.70
CA ASN A 45 4.70 9.18 -11.05
C ASN A 45 4.47 8.06 -12.09
N GLU A 46 4.81 6.81 -11.76
CA GLU A 46 4.62 5.67 -12.66
C GLU A 46 3.14 5.37 -12.91
N ILE A 47 2.31 5.44 -11.86
CA ILE A 47 0.85 5.28 -12.00
C ILE A 47 0.28 6.43 -12.83
N ALA A 48 0.65 7.68 -12.53
CA ALA A 48 0.18 8.85 -13.27
C ALA A 48 0.56 8.78 -14.75
N ALA A 49 1.81 8.43 -15.06
CA ALA A 49 2.31 8.30 -16.42
C ALA A 49 1.58 7.18 -17.20
N THR A 50 1.34 6.04 -16.54
CA THR A 50 0.61 4.91 -17.14
C THR A 50 -0.85 5.25 -17.38
N MET A 51 -1.52 5.94 -16.46
CA MET A 51 -2.93 6.33 -16.63
C MET A 51 -3.09 7.40 -17.71
N ALA A 52 -2.20 8.40 -17.73
CA ALA A 52 -2.20 9.46 -18.73
C ALA A 52 -1.95 8.92 -20.14
N SER A 53 -1.08 7.91 -20.31
CA SER A 53 -0.82 7.31 -21.63
C SER A 53 -2.03 6.59 -22.23
N HIS A 54 -2.98 6.17 -21.38
CA HIS A 54 -4.25 5.58 -21.79
C HIS A 54 -5.40 6.61 -21.87
N GLY A 55 -5.11 7.90 -21.74
CA GLY A 55 -6.10 8.98 -21.78
C GLY A 55 -6.98 9.09 -20.54
N MET A 56 -6.60 8.43 -19.44
CA MET A 56 -7.31 8.51 -18.17
C MET A 56 -6.77 9.68 -17.32
N SER A 57 -7.67 10.52 -16.82
CA SER A 57 -7.35 11.57 -15.86
C SER A 57 -7.85 11.19 -14.48
N ILE A 58 -6.93 10.99 -13.54
CA ILE A 58 -7.22 10.67 -12.14
C ILE A 58 -6.64 11.80 -11.29
N ASP A 59 -7.42 12.27 -10.32
CA ASP A 59 -6.95 13.28 -9.37
C ASP A 59 -5.74 12.75 -8.57
N ILE A 60 -4.69 13.56 -8.48
CA ILE A 60 -3.44 13.20 -7.81
C ILE A 60 -3.64 12.78 -6.36
N ARG A 61 -4.69 13.26 -5.68
CA ARG A 61 -5.01 12.90 -4.30
C ARG A 61 -5.28 11.40 -4.12
N HIS A 62 -5.84 10.73 -5.13
CA HIS A 62 -6.05 9.28 -5.09
C HIS A 62 -4.73 8.52 -5.17
N MET A 63 -3.82 8.97 -6.04
CA MET A 63 -2.50 8.36 -6.20
C MET A 63 -1.60 8.63 -4.98
N MET A 64 -1.69 9.84 -4.41
CA MET A 64 -1.00 10.20 -3.17
C MET A 64 -1.43 9.30 -2.01
N LEU A 65 -2.73 9.10 -1.83
CA LEU A 65 -3.24 8.22 -0.77
C LEU A 65 -2.80 6.77 -0.98
N LEU A 66 -2.75 6.30 -2.23
CA LEU A 66 -2.34 4.93 -2.54
C LEU A 66 -0.82 4.70 -2.34
N GLY A 67 0.00 5.72 -2.61
CA GLY A 67 1.45 5.64 -2.44
C GLY A 67 1.93 5.88 -1.00
N ASP A 68 1.06 6.35 -0.11
CA ASP A 68 1.45 6.70 1.26
C ASP A 68 1.65 5.45 2.15
N GLY A 69 2.58 5.56 3.11
CA GLY A 69 2.95 4.47 4.01
C GLY A 69 4.19 3.67 3.57
N GLU A 70 4.26 2.40 3.97
CA GLU A 70 5.34 1.49 3.60
C GLU A 70 5.14 0.91 2.19
N VAL A 71 6.23 0.68 1.45
CA VAL A 71 6.19 0.01 0.14
C VAL A 71 5.94 -1.48 0.35
N LEU A 72 4.66 -1.81 0.53
CA LEU A 72 4.13 -3.16 0.62
C LEU A 72 3.23 -3.40 -0.59
N GLY A 73 3.50 -4.46 -1.35
CA GLY A 73 2.61 -4.82 -2.45
C GLY A 73 1.22 -5.18 -1.95
N ILE A 74 0.17 -4.83 -2.71
CA ILE A 74 -1.24 -5.20 -2.42
C ILE A 74 -1.45 -6.68 -2.77
N THR A 75 -0.78 -7.55 -2.02
CA THR A 75 -0.80 -9.00 -2.15
C THR A 75 -1.02 -9.63 -0.78
N ARG A 76 -1.34 -10.93 -0.73
CA ARG A 76 -1.52 -11.65 0.55
C ARG A 76 -0.38 -11.43 1.54
N PHE A 77 0.86 -11.34 1.07
CA PHE A 77 2.04 -11.15 1.93
C PHE A 77 2.18 -9.71 2.42
N GLY A 78 1.79 -8.72 1.61
CA GLY A 78 1.83 -7.32 2.00
C GLY A 78 0.70 -6.95 2.96
N ILE A 79 -0.52 -7.43 2.70
CA ILE A 79 -1.67 -7.17 3.58
C ILE A 79 -1.50 -7.87 4.94
N GLN A 80 -0.91 -9.08 4.98
CA GLN A 80 -0.58 -9.77 6.23
C GLN A 80 0.42 -9.02 7.13
N LYS A 81 1.28 -8.19 6.54
CA LYS A 81 2.21 -7.35 7.30
C LYS A 81 1.56 -6.09 7.87
N MET A 82 0.41 -5.70 7.34
CA MET A 82 -0.38 -4.62 7.92
C MET A 82 -1.07 -5.16 9.18
N ASP A 83 -1.02 -4.42 10.28
CA ASP A 83 -1.67 -4.83 11.54
C ASP A 83 -3.20 -4.75 11.38
N LYS A 84 -3.77 -5.86 10.93
CA LYS A 84 -5.16 -5.98 10.50
C LYS A 84 -5.85 -7.14 11.22
N SER A 85 -7.17 -7.02 11.32
CA SER A 85 -8.08 -8.03 11.86
C SER A 85 -7.87 -9.39 11.19
N ILE A 86 -8.03 -10.46 11.98
CA ILE A 86 -7.92 -11.84 11.52
C ILE A 86 -9.07 -12.15 10.56
N LEU A 87 -10.28 -11.69 10.88
CA LEU A 87 -11.45 -11.87 10.03
C LEU A 87 -11.26 -11.16 8.68
N MET A 88 -10.65 -9.98 8.69
CA MET A 88 -10.29 -9.31 7.44
C MET A 88 -9.30 -10.16 6.63
N LEU A 89 -8.20 -10.62 7.24
CA LEU A 89 -7.21 -11.46 6.54
C LEU A 89 -7.81 -12.76 6.00
N ALA A 90 -8.63 -13.44 6.80
CA ALA A 90 -9.29 -14.69 6.44
C ALA A 90 -10.31 -14.52 5.31
N SER A 91 -10.91 -13.33 5.17
CA SER A 91 -11.83 -12.99 4.07
C SER A 91 -11.13 -12.67 2.74
N PHE A 92 -9.83 -12.38 2.77
CA PHE A 92 -9.05 -12.08 1.56
C PHE A 92 -8.55 -13.36 0.88
N GLU A 93 -7.66 -14.11 1.54
CA GLU A 93 -7.12 -15.38 1.05
C GLU A 93 -6.69 -16.27 2.23
N LYS A 94 -6.48 -17.58 2.00
CA LYS A 94 -5.97 -18.54 3.00
C LYS A 94 -6.76 -18.56 4.32
N THR A 95 -8.08 -18.60 4.22
CA THR A 95 -9.03 -18.55 5.35
C THR A 95 -8.68 -19.54 6.46
N GLY A 96 -8.46 -20.82 6.12
CA GLY A 96 -8.16 -21.86 7.11
C GLY A 96 -6.86 -21.62 7.88
N ASP A 97 -5.79 -21.26 7.18
CA ASP A 97 -4.50 -20.96 7.80
C ASP A 97 -4.61 -19.79 8.78
N HIS A 98 -5.33 -18.72 8.40
CA HIS A 98 -5.50 -17.56 9.26
C HIS A 98 -6.29 -17.87 10.53
N LEU A 99 -7.41 -18.58 10.40
CA LEU A 99 -8.25 -18.94 11.54
C LEU A 99 -7.56 -19.95 12.47
N PHE A 100 -6.85 -20.94 11.92
CA PHE A 100 -6.13 -21.93 12.71
C PHE A 100 -4.93 -21.31 13.44
N ASN A 101 -4.14 -20.46 12.76
CA ASN A 101 -3.04 -19.76 13.42
C ASN A 101 -3.56 -18.80 14.49
N ALA A 102 -4.69 -18.14 14.27
CA ALA A 102 -5.31 -17.28 15.27
C ALA A 102 -5.77 -18.06 16.50
N SER A 103 -6.39 -19.22 16.32
CA SER A 103 -6.87 -20.05 17.43
C SER A 103 -5.72 -20.66 18.23
N VAL A 104 -4.66 -21.13 17.57
CA VAL A 104 -3.46 -21.66 18.24
C VAL A 104 -2.73 -20.59 19.04
N ASN A 105 -2.65 -19.36 18.52
CA ASN A 105 -1.99 -18.25 19.20
C ASN A 105 -2.89 -17.49 20.18
N GLY A 106 -4.18 -17.84 20.28
CA GLY A 106 -5.15 -17.14 21.14
C GLY A 106 -5.27 -15.65 20.83
N ARG A 107 -5.26 -15.27 19.54
CA ARG A 107 -5.29 -13.86 19.13
C ARG A 107 -6.73 -13.32 19.20
N ASP A 108 -6.92 -12.24 19.95
CA ASP A 108 -8.20 -11.54 20.04
C ASP A 108 -8.36 -10.51 18.92
N ASP A 109 -9.56 -10.42 18.35
CA ASP A 109 -9.92 -9.47 17.30
C ASP A 109 -10.87 -8.39 17.87
N LYS A 110 -10.53 -7.12 17.68
CA LYS A 110 -11.25 -5.98 18.27
C LYS A 110 -12.52 -5.57 17.52
N ILE A 111 -12.74 -6.10 16.31
CA ILE A 111 -13.90 -5.80 15.48
C ILE A 111 -14.07 -4.28 15.23
N GLU A 112 -12.98 -3.62 14.84
CA GLU A 112 -12.98 -2.16 14.60
C GLU A 112 -13.00 -1.80 13.10
N GLY A 113 -12.51 -2.69 12.24
CA GLY A 113 -12.49 -2.50 10.80
C GLY A 113 -13.84 -2.79 10.14
N VAL A 114 -13.94 -2.33 8.89
CA VAL A 114 -15.19 -2.36 8.12
C VAL A 114 -15.61 -3.80 7.81
N THR A 115 -14.67 -4.66 7.43
CA THR A 115 -14.97 -6.04 7.01
C THR A 115 -15.55 -6.87 8.15
N GLU A 116 -14.91 -6.83 9.30
CA GLU A 116 -15.31 -7.57 10.48
C GLU A 116 -16.60 -7.01 11.11
N CYS A 117 -16.84 -5.69 11.05
CA CYS A 117 -18.14 -5.10 11.40
C CYS A 117 -19.28 -5.67 10.54
N ILE A 118 -19.07 -5.77 9.23
CA ILE A 118 -20.06 -6.30 8.29
C ILE A 118 -20.33 -7.79 8.58
N ILE A 119 -19.28 -8.59 8.78
CA ILE A 119 -19.41 -10.02 9.11
C ILE A 119 -20.22 -10.23 10.40
N MET A 120 -19.99 -9.39 11.41
CA MET A 120 -20.65 -9.47 12.71
C MET A 120 -22.02 -8.79 12.76
N GLY A 121 -22.43 -8.09 11.69
CA GLY A 121 -23.71 -7.38 11.63
C GLY A 121 -23.80 -6.17 12.55
N ILE A 122 -22.67 -5.56 12.93
CA ILE A 122 -22.61 -4.35 13.75
C ILE A 122 -22.33 -3.11 12.89
N PRO A 123 -22.82 -1.92 13.28
CA PRO A 123 -22.55 -0.70 12.53
C PRO A 123 -21.05 -0.34 12.57
N MET A 124 -20.46 -0.14 11.39
CA MET A 124 -19.06 0.27 11.25
C MET A 124 -18.82 1.72 11.70
N GLN A 125 -17.64 2.02 12.23
CA GLN A 125 -17.23 3.36 12.66
C GLN A 125 -16.73 4.24 11.50
N LEU A 126 -17.43 4.22 10.37
CA LEU A 126 -17.13 5.06 9.20
C LEU A 126 -18.42 5.70 8.68
N GLY A 127 -18.30 6.90 8.09
CA GLY A 127 -19.45 7.65 7.59
C GLY A 127 -20.42 8.03 8.71
N THR A 128 -21.67 7.57 8.62
CA THR A 128 -22.72 7.86 9.60
C THR A 128 -22.47 7.25 10.97
N GLY A 129 -21.67 6.18 11.05
CA GLY A 129 -21.34 5.51 12.30
C GLY A 129 -20.26 6.20 13.14
N ILE A 130 -19.63 7.27 12.64
CA ILE A 130 -18.57 8.01 13.35
C ILE A 130 -19.14 8.76 14.57
N LEU A 131 -20.42 9.13 14.52
CA LEU A 131 -21.05 9.99 15.51
C LEU A 131 -22.34 9.36 16.04
N LYS A 132 -22.54 9.49 17.36
CA LYS A 132 -23.74 9.02 18.04
C LYS A 132 -24.71 10.18 18.22
N VAL A 133 -25.93 10.01 17.74
CA VAL A 133 -27.01 10.98 17.96
C VAL A 133 -27.54 10.79 19.37
N MET A 134 -27.55 11.85 20.18
CA MET A 134 -28.22 11.87 21.48
C MET A 134 -29.53 12.61 21.35
N GLN A 135 -30.61 11.99 21.86
CA GLN A 135 -31.90 12.65 21.93
C GLN A 135 -31.91 13.67 23.07
N ARG A 136 -32.49 14.84 22.81
CA ARG A 136 -32.72 15.89 23.81
C ARG A 136 -33.77 15.49 24.83
#